data_AF-A0A7V3IXL4-F1
#
_entry.id   AF-A0A7V3IXL4-F1
#
_cell.length_a   1.000
_cell.length_b   1.000
_cell.length_c   1.000
_cell.angle_alpha   90.00
_cell.angle_beta   90.00
_cell.angle_gamma   90.00
#
_symmetry.space_group_name_H-M   'P 1'
#
loop_
_entity.id
_entity.type
_entity.pdbx_description
1 polymer ?
#
loop_
_entity_poly.entity_id
_entity_poly.type
_entity_poly.pdbx_seq_one_letter_code
_entity_poly.pdbx_strand_id
1 'polypeptide(L)' 'MRTTVTIDDDLLAKAAELTGVHENVALLRQGLQTLIRVESARRLAALGGTDR' A
#
# COMPACT_ATOMS: atom_id res chain seq x y z
N MET A 1 -2.19 15.25 8.79
CA MET A 1 -1.89 14.68 10.13
C MET A 1 -0.43 14.27 10.15
N ARG A 2 0.30 14.50 11.25
CA ARG A 2 1.67 13.99 11.44
C ARG A 2 1.61 12.85 12.46
N THR A 3 2.16 11.70 12.10
CA THR A 3 2.13 10.48 12.92
C THR A 3 3.52 9.85 12.88
N THR A 4 3.99 9.37 14.03
CA THR A 4 5.23 8.59 14.14
C THR A 4 4.84 7.12 14.25
N VAL A 5 5.45 6.27 13.44
CA VAL A 5 5.21 4.83 13.42
C VAL A 5 6.54 4.10 13.44
N THR A 6 6.60 2.97 14.16
CA THR A 6 7.74 2.06 14.13
C THR A 6 7.49 1.00 13.07
N ILE A 7 8.48 0.79 12.19
CA ILE A 7 8.42 -0.15 11.07
C ILE A 7 9.69 -0.98 11.09
N ASP A 8 9.59 -2.23 10.67
CA ASP A 8 10.73 -3.12 10.47
C ASP A 8 11.60 -2.61 9.30
N ASP A 9 12.90 -2.45 9.55
CA ASP A 9 13.85 -1.90 8.57
C ASP A 9 14.04 -2.82 7.36
N ASP A 10 13.99 -4.14 7.55
CA ASP A 10 14.13 -5.11 6.45
C ASP A 10 12.89 -5.05 5.54
N LEU A 11 11.70 -4.87 6.13
CA LEU A 11 10.48 -4.67 5.37
C LEU A 11 10.54 -3.38 4.53
N LEU A 12 11.00 -2.29 5.13
CA LEU A 12 11.11 -1.00 4.46
C LEU A 12 12.15 -1.05 3.33
N ALA A 13 13.31 -1.66 3.57
CA ALA A 13 14.37 -1.85 2.59
C ALA A 13 13.88 -2.69 1.40
N LYS A 14 13.22 -3.81 1.68
CA LYS A 14 12.67 -4.68 0.63
C LYS A 14 11.60 -3.96 -0.20
N ALA A 15 10.73 -3.20 0.44
CA ALA A 15 9.72 -2.43 -0.27
C ALA A 15 10.36 -1.33 -1.15
N ALA A 16 11.41 -0.65 -0.66
CA ALA A 16 12.16 0.32 -1.46
C ALA A 16 12.87 -0.33 -2.66
N GLU A 17 13.48 -1.49 -2.47
CA GLU A 17 14.15 -2.25 -3.54
C GLU A 17 13.15 -2.68 -4.63
N LEU A 18 12.00 -3.22 -4.24
CA LEU A 18 11.00 -3.74 -5.17
C LEU A 18 10.25 -2.62 -5.92
N THR A 19 10.07 -1.46 -5.29
CA THR A 19 9.31 -0.35 -5.88
C THR A 19 10.19 0.73 -6.52
N GLY A 20 11.49 0.74 -6.22
CA GLY A 20 12.42 1.82 -6.59
C GLY A 20 12.18 3.13 -5.82
N VAL A 21 11.32 3.13 -4.78
CA VAL A 21 10.98 4.32 -4.01
C VAL A 21 11.75 4.34 -2.71
N HIS A 22 12.72 5.25 -2.63
CA HIS A 22 13.61 5.38 -1.47
C HIS A 22 13.13 6.41 -0.43
N GLU A 23 12.10 7.19 -0.74
CA GLU A 23 11.51 8.13 0.22
C GLU A 23 10.47 7.41 1.11
N ASN A 24 10.77 7.26 2.39
CA ASN A 24 9.93 6.54 3.36
C ASN A 24 8.47 7.01 3.37
N VAL A 25 8.24 8.33 3.28
CA VAL A 25 6.88 8.90 3.27
C VAL A 25 6.15 8.55 1.99
N ALA A 26 6.83 8.59 0.84
CA ALA A 26 6.25 8.20 -0.44
C ALA A 26 5.89 6.71 -0.45
N LEU A 27 6.78 5.86 0.07
CA LEU A 27 6.57 4.41 0.18
C LEU A 27 5.38 4.07 1.08
N LEU A 28 5.29 4.70 2.25
CA LEU A 28 4.14 4.58 3.16
C LEU A 28 2.83 5.01 2.49
N ARG A 29 2.85 6.16 1.79
CA ARG A 29 1.68 6.67 1.08
C ARG A 29 1.21 5.71 0.00
N GLN A 30 2.14 5.18 -0.81
CA GLN A 30 1.83 4.20 -1.85
C GLN A 30 1.31 2.89 -1.28
N GLY A 31 1.88 2.43 -0.16
CA GLY A 31 1.42 1.24 0.56
C GLY A 31 -0.05 1.39 0.99
N LEU A 32 -0.39 2.51 1.62
CA LEU A 32 -1.76 2.81 2.03
C LEU A 32 -2.73 2.92 0.85
N GLN A 33 -2.34 3.62 -0.23
CA GLN A 33 -3.16 3.71 -1.44
C GLN A 33 -3.40 2.34 -2.08
N THR A 34 -2.38 1.46 -2.08
CA THR A 34 -2.50 0.11 -2.61
C THR A 34 -3.42 -0.74 -1.77
N LEU A 35 -3.33 -0.66 -0.43
CA LEU A 35 -4.27 -1.34 0.47
C LEU A 35 -5.73 -0.90 0.22
N ILE A 36 -5.96 0.42 0.06
CA ILE A 36 -7.28 0.95 -0.27
C ILE A 36 -7.79 0.37 -1.59
N ARG A 37 -6.96 0.33 -2.64
CA ARG A 37 -7.35 -0.24 -3.95
C ARG A 37 -7.72 -1.72 -3.84
N VAL A 38 -6.91 -2.51 -3.13
CA VAL A 38 -7.16 -3.94 -2.94
C VAL A 38 -8.48 -4.18 -2.21
N GLU A 39 -8.73 -3.48 -1.11
CA GLU A 39 -9.98 -3.64 -0.35
C GLU A 39 -11.20 -3.10 -1.12
N SER A 40 -11.02 -2.05 -1.92
CA SER A 40 -12.08 -1.53 -2.80
C SER A 40 -12.45 -2.56 -3.87
N ALA A 41 -11.45 -3.17 -4.53
CA ALA A 41 -11.67 -4.22 -5.51
C ALA A 41 -12.34 -5.45 -4.89
N ARG A 42 -11.90 -5.87 -3.69
CA ARG A 42 -12.52 -6.97 -2.94
C ARG A 42 -13.99 -6.69 -2.63
N ARG A 43 -14.31 -5.47 -2.17
CA ARG A 43 -15.71 -5.07 -1.89
C ARG A 43 -16.56 -5.03 -3.16
N LEU A 44 -16.01 -4.51 -4.26
CA LEU A 44 -16.69 -4.49 -5.56
C LEU A 44 -16.99 -5.91 -6.06
N ALA A 45 -16.00 -6.82 -6.00
CA ALA A 45 -16.19 -8.22 -6.37
C ALA A 45 -17.28 -8.89 -5.51
N ALA A 46 -17.30 -8.63 -4.20
CA ALA A 46 -18.33 -9.16 -3.29
C ALA A 46 -19.75 -8.63 -3.58
N LEU A 47 -19.87 -7.46 -4.21
CA LEU A 47 -21.15 -6.88 -4.65
C LEU A 47 -21.61 -7.39 -6.03
N GLY A 48 -20.89 -8.36 -6.61
CA GLY A 48 -21.20 -8.92 -7.93
C GLY A 48 -20.53 -8.19 -9.09
N GLY A 49 -19.43 -7.46 -8.82
CA GLY A 49 -18.61 -6.80 -9.86
C GLY A 49 -17.93 -7.81 -10.78
N THR A 50 -18.69 -8.33 -11.74
CA THR A 50 -18.16 -8.94 -12.97
C THR A 50 -18.00 -7.82 -13.99
N ASP A 51 -16.77 -7.34 -14.18
CA ASP A 51 -16.43 -6.71 -15.45
C ASP A 51 -16.38 -7.83 -16.50
N ARG A 52 -17.07 -7.64 -17.61
CA ARG A 52 -17.18 -8.62 -18.70
C ARG A 52 -16.28 -8.21 -19.85
#